data_AF-A0A674KG66-F1
#
_entry.id   AF-A0A674KG66-F1
#
_cell.length_a   1.000
_cell.length_b   1.000
_cell.length_c   1.000
_cell.angle_alpha   90.00
_cell.angle_beta   90.00
_cell.angle_gamma   90.00
#
_symmetry.space_group_name_H-M   'P 1'
#
loop_
_entity.id
_entity.type
_entity.pdbx_description
1 polymer ?
#
loop_
_entity_poly.entity_id
_entity_poly.type
_entity_poly.pdbx_seq_one_letter_code
_entity_poly.pdbx_strand_id
1 'polypeptide(L)'
;GREHGDSTSKQRCVPTLEEKLAVLDLLRDGMSIANVARKYGRNESSICAIKIRETEIRQAVASSTPVTAKVTSQVRDKTFVKTEKALNLWLEDMNRKCVPINGNMLREKALSIYSLFKPPAEEGQPSDKKEFKASQG
;
A
#
# COMPACT_ATOMS: atom_id res chain seq x y z
N GLY A 1 -57.36 -7.22 -1.06
CA GLY A 1 -56.65 -7.23 0.23
C GLY A 1 -55.35 -6.50 0.02
N ARG A 2 -55.13 -5.46 0.82
CA ARG A 2 -53.89 -4.71 0.90
C ARG A 2 -52.92 -5.52 1.78
N GLU A 3 -51.64 -5.12 1.76
CA GLU A 3 -50.60 -5.38 2.79
C GLU A 3 -49.82 -6.72 2.66
N HIS A 4 -48.50 -6.83 2.88
CA HIS A 4 -47.53 -5.96 3.56
C HIS A 4 -46.19 -5.97 2.80
N GLY A 5 -45.59 -4.78 2.67
CA GLY A 5 -44.25 -4.60 2.15
C GLY A 5 -43.21 -5.19 3.10
N ASP A 6 -42.31 -5.99 2.53
CA ASP A 6 -41.10 -6.42 3.19
C ASP A 6 -40.13 -5.23 3.26
N SER A 7 -40.30 -4.42 4.30
CA SER A 7 -39.35 -3.39 4.69
C SER A 7 -38.19 -4.05 5.42
N THR A 8 -37.32 -4.74 4.69
CA THR A 8 -35.99 -5.10 5.20
C THR A 8 -35.23 -3.81 5.41
N SER A 9 -34.98 -3.45 6.67
CA SER A 9 -34.11 -2.35 7.04
C SER A 9 -32.75 -2.58 6.38
N LYS A 10 -32.44 -1.76 5.37
CA LYS A 10 -31.13 -1.78 4.69
C LYS A 10 -30.11 -1.25 5.67
N GLN A 11 -29.59 -2.11 6.54
CA GLN A 11 -28.42 -1.81 7.34
C GLN A 11 -27.33 -1.32 6.39
N ARG A 12 -26.81 -0.11 6.64
CA ARG A 12 -25.76 0.48 5.82
C ARG A 12 -24.51 -0.39 5.96
N CYS A 13 -24.38 -1.40 5.10
CA CYS A 13 -23.18 -2.17 4.97
C CYS A 13 -22.20 -1.34 4.15
N VAL A 14 -21.05 -0.96 4.70
CA VAL A 14 -20.03 -0.27 3.91
C VAL A 14 -19.42 -1.31 2.97
N PRO A 15 -19.49 -1.13 1.63
CA PRO A 15 -18.98 -2.12 0.72
C PRO A 15 -17.46 -2.26 0.89
N THR A 16 -17.00 -3.50 0.96
CA THR A 16 -15.57 -3.81 1.05
C THR A 16 -14.87 -3.41 -0.24
N LEU A 17 -13.54 -3.32 -0.20
CA LEU A 17 -12.76 -2.93 -1.37
C LEU A 17 -12.88 -3.98 -2.51
N GLU A 18 -12.99 -5.25 -2.15
CA GLU A 18 -13.21 -6.37 -3.08
C GLU A 18 -14.60 -6.31 -3.74
N GLU A 19 -15.66 -6.01 -2.97
CA GLU A 19 -17.01 -5.84 -3.52
C GLU A 19 -17.06 -4.67 -4.52
N LYS A 20 -16.35 -3.58 -4.25
CA LYS A 20 -16.26 -2.44 -5.17
C LYS A 20 -15.56 -2.82 -6.47
N LEU A 21 -14.55 -3.68 -6.43
CA LEU A 21 -13.91 -4.20 -7.65
C LEU A 21 -14.84 -5.07 -8.46
N ALA A 22 -15.54 -6.00 -7.81
CA ALA A 22 -16.50 -6.88 -8.49
C ALA A 22 -17.63 -6.08 -9.16
N VAL A 23 -18.05 -4.96 -8.56
CA VAL A 23 -18.96 -3.99 -9.19
C VAL A 23 -18.35 -3.37 -10.45
N LEU A 24 -17.09 -2.94 -10.40
CA LEU A 24 -16.40 -2.33 -11.54
C LEU A 24 -16.18 -3.32 -12.69
N ASP A 25 -15.85 -4.58 -12.38
CA ASP A 25 -15.67 -5.63 -13.38
C ASP A 25 -16.99 -5.91 -14.12
N LEU A 26 -18.12 -6.03 -13.41
CA LEU A 26 -19.43 -6.22 -14.05
C LEU A 26 -19.86 -5.04 -14.92
N LEU A 27 -19.51 -3.81 -14.52
CA LEU A 27 -19.75 -2.62 -15.33
C LEU A 27 -18.87 -2.61 -16.60
N ARG A 28 -17.63 -3.12 -16.52
CA ARG A 28 -16.74 -3.30 -17.67
C ARG A 28 -17.26 -4.36 -18.63
N ASP A 29 -17.83 -5.44 -18.10
CA ASP A 29 -18.43 -6.54 -18.88
C ASP A 29 -19.75 -6.15 -19.57
N GLY A 30 -20.16 -4.89 -19.46
CA GLY A 30 -21.33 -4.34 -20.17
C GLY A 30 -22.64 -4.40 -19.39
N MET A 31 -22.63 -4.77 -18.11
CA MET A 31 -23.84 -4.75 -17.28
C MET A 31 -24.27 -3.32 -16.96
N SER A 32 -25.57 -3.04 -17.02
CA SER A 32 -26.12 -1.72 -16.67
C SER A 32 -26.06 -1.43 -15.17
N ILE A 33 -25.93 -0.15 -14.80
CA ILE A 33 -25.86 0.31 -13.40
C ILE A 33 -27.06 -0.18 -12.59
N ALA A 34 -28.28 -0.13 -13.15
CA ALA A 34 -29.49 -0.62 -12.50
C ALA A 34 -29.46 -2.12 -12.21
N ASN A 35 -28.90 -2.93 -13.13
CA ASN A 35 -28.77 -4.37 -12.92
C ASN A 35 -27.73 -4.69 -11.84
N VAL A 36 -26.59 -3.98 -11.84
CA VAL A 36 -25.56 -4.13 -10.79
C VAL A 36 -26.11 -3.69 -9.43
N ALA A 37 -26.83 -2.57 -9.37
CA ALA A 37 -27.47 -2.07 -8.15
C ALA A 37 -28.44 -3.09 -7.55
N ARG A 38 -29.31 -3.70 -8.38
CA ARG A 38 -30.20 -4.79 -7.96
C ARG A 38 -29.44 -6.01 -7.47
N LYS A 39 -28.39 -6.43 -8.19
CA LYS A 39 -27.58 -7.62 -7.84
C LYS A 39 -26.92 -7.50 -6.47
N TYR A 40 -26.40 -6.32 -6.13
CA TYR A 40 -25.74 -6.07 -4.84
C TYR A 40 -26.68 -5.44 -3.78
N GLY A 41 -27.97 -5.29 -4.08
CA GLY A 41 -28.94 -4.63 -3.20
C GLY A 41 -28.61 -3.17 -2.87
N ARG A 42 -27.80 -2.50 -3.70
CA ARG A 42 -27.32 -1.12 -3.49
C ARG A 42 -28.17 -0.12 -4.26
N ASN A 43 -28.07 1.15 -3.85
CA ASN A 43 -28.67 2.23 -4.63
C ASN A 43 -27.79 2.53 -5.86
N GLU A 44 -28.42 2.96 -6.96
CA GLU A 44 -27.72 3.27 -8.20
C GLU A 44 -26.70 4.40 -8.02
N SER A 45 -26.99 5.37 -7.16
CA SER A 45 -26.06 6.46 -6.81
C SER A 45 -24.75 5.94 -6.21
N SER A 46 -24.80 4.88 -5.40
CA SER A 46 -23.63 4.24 -4.80
C SER A 46 -22.83 3.49 -5.85
N ILE A 47 -23.50 2.81 -6.79
CA ILE A 47 -22.82 2.15 -7.91
C ILE A 47 -22.14 3.20 -8.80
N CYS A 48 -22.81 4.32 -9.07
CA CYS A 48 -22.25 5.44 -9.81
C CYS A 48 -21.03 6.04 -9.09
N ALA A 49 -21.12 6.26 -7.78
CA ALA A 49 -20.01 6.74 -6.96
C ALA A 49 -18.83 5.76 -6.87
N ILE A 50 -19.08 4.45 -7.01
CA ILE A 50 -18.02 3.44 -7.14
C ILE A 50 -17.36 3.55 -8.51
N LYS A 51 -18.14 3.69 -9.59
CA LYS A 51 -17.63 3.88 -10.95
C LYS A 51 -16.77 5.14 -11.09
N ILE A 52 -17.20 6.27 -10.52
CA ILE A 52 -16.41 7.52 -10.56
C ILE A 52 -15.05 7.35 -9.88
N ARG A 53 -15.00 6.60 -8.77
CA ARG A 53 -13.79 6.33 -8.00
C ARG A 53 -13.06 5.06 -8.44
N GLU A 54 -13.31 4.57 -9.66
CA GLU A 54 -12.71 3.35 -10.19
C GLU A 54 -11.18 3.34 -10.05
N THR A 55 -10.53 4.44 -10.43
CA THR A 55 -9.08 4.60 -10.39
C THR A 55 -8.55 4.52 -8.96
N GLU A 56 -9.15 5.27 -8.03
CA GLU A 56 -8.80 5.27 -6.61
C GLU A 56 -9.00 3.89 -5.98
N ILE A 57 -10.10 3.21 -6.30
CA ILE A 57 -10.43 1.88 -5.79
C ILE A 57 -9.40 0.86 -6.30
N ARG A 58 -9.06 0.88 -7.59
CA ARG A 58 -8.03 0.00 -8.16
C ARG A 58 -6.63 0.27 -7.58
N GLN A 59 -6.28 1.54 -7.33
CA GLN A 59 -5.03 1.90 -6.65
C GLN A 59 -5.01 1.45 -5.19
N ALA A 60 -6.12 1.59 -4.47
CA ALA A 60 -6.27 1.11 -3.11
C ALA A 60 -6.13 -0.41 -3.05
N VAL A 61 -6.65 -1.14 -4.05
CA VAL A 61 -6.49 -2.60 -4.13
C VAL A 61 -5.04 -2.94 -4.37
N ALA A 62 -4.40 -2.34 -5.38
CA ALA A 62 -2.96 -2.50 -5.63
C ALA A 62 -2.08 -2.06 -4.44
N SER A 63 -2.65 -1.35 -3.47
CA SER A 63 -1.99 -0.96 -2.23
C SER A 63 -2.31 -1.80 -1.01
N SER A 64 -3.40 -2.55 -1.05
CA SER A 64 -3.89 -3.39 0.05
C SER A 64 -3.71 -4.88 -0.22
N THR A 65 -3.39 -5.31 -1.45
CA THR A 65 -2.82 -6.63 -1.67
C THR A 65 -1.61 -6.76 -0.75
N PRO A 66 -1.48 -7.84 0.06
CA PRO A 66 -0.30 -8.09 0.86
C PRO A 66 0.82 -8.51 -0.09
N VAL A 67 1.28 -7.58 -0.91
CA VAL A 67 2.66 -7.60 -1.34
C VAL A 67 3.42 -7.23 -0.08
N THR A 68 4.21 -8.17 0.38
CA THR A 68 5.20 -8.15 1.47
C THR A 68 6.19 -6.97 1.45
N ALA A 69 5.84 -5.79 0.94
CA ALA A 69 6.74 -4.68 0.65
C ALA A 69 6.06 -3.29 0.59
N LYS A 70 5.13 -2.97 1.51
CA LYS A 70 4.56 -1.61 1.61
C LYS A 70 4.86 -0.91 2.94
N VAL A 71 6.15 -0.83 3.29
CA VAL A 71 6.67 0.16 4.24
C VAL A 71 8.02 0.69 3.74
N THR A 72 8.03 1.49 2.67
CA THR A 72 9.15 2.42 2.39
C THR A 72 8.74 3.40 1.30
N SER A 73 7.92 4.39 1.69
CA SER A 73 7.87 5.68 0.99
C SER A 73 8.81 6.67 1.69
N GLN A 74 9.96 6.17 2.16
CA GLN A 74 11.13 6.98 2.46
C GLN A 74 12.03 6.74 1.26
N VAL A 75 12.38 7.80 0.52
CA VAL A 75 13.26 7.83 -0.65
C VAL A 75 14.19 6.62 -0.66
N ARG A 76 13.93 5.65 -1.55
CA ARG A 76 14.70 4.40 -1.59
C ARG A 76 16.13 4.71 -2.00
N ASP A 77 16.97 4.91 -1.00
CA ASP A 77 18.41 4.97 -1.16
C ASP A 77 18.85 3.67 -1.86
N LYS A 78 19.67 3.78 -2.91
CA LYS A 78 20.19 2.62 -3.66
C LYS A 78 20.89 1.63 -2.72
N THR A 79 21.46 2.12 -1.62
CA THR A 79 22.08 1.36 -0.52
C THR A 79 21.04 0.53 0.23
N PHE A 80 19.87 1.10 0.52
CA PHE A 80 18.80 0.41 1.23
C PHE A 80 18.26 -0.76 0.39
N VAL A 81 18.03 -0.54 -0.92
CA VAL A 81 17.57 -1.60 -1.83
C VAL A 81 18.56 -2.76 -1.93
N LYS A 82 19.87 -2.47 -1.97
CA LYS A 82 20.92 -3.52 -1.97
C LYS A 82 20.93 -4.28 -0.64
N THR A 83 20.74 -3.57 0.47
CA THR A 83 20.67 -4.14 1.81
C THR A 83 19.48 -5.08 1.95
N GLU A 84 18.29 -4.67 1.52
CA GLU A 84 17.07 -5.50 1.55
C GLU A 84 17.24 -6.80 0.75
N LYS A 85 17.82 -6.72 -0.46
CA LYS A 85 18.08 -7.91 -1.29
C LYS A 85 19.02 -8.90 -0.63
N ALA A 86 20.14 -8.41 -0.08
CA ALA A 86 21.10 -9.26 0.61
C ALA A 86 20.53 -9.85 1.91
N LEU A 87 19.70 -9.09 2.63
CA LEU A 87 19.02 -9.55 3.84
C LEU A 87 18.01 -10.66 3.52
N ASN A 88 17.26 -10.54 2.42
CA ASN A 88 16.35 -11.59 1.95
C ASN A 88 17.08 -12.88 1.60
N LEU A 89 18.18 -12.81 0.85
CA LEU A 89 18.99 -14.00 0.52
C LEU A 89 19.53 -14.69 1.78
N TRP A 90 19.95 -13.91 2.78
CA TRP A 90 20.39 -14.47 4.06
C TRP A 90 19.24 -15.12 4.83
N LEU A 91 18.05 -14.50 4.83
CA LEU A 91 16.87 -15.06 5.48
C LEU A 91 16.45 -16.39 4.82
N GLU A 92 16.53 -16.49 3.50
CA GLU A 92 16.28 -17.73 2.75
C GLU A 92 17.27 -18.85 3.13
N ASP A 93 18.56 -18.52 3.27
CA ASP A 93 19.60 -19.47 3.70
C ASP A 93 19.36 -19.97 5.15
N MET A 94 18.98 -19.07 6.06
CA MET A 94 18.64 -19.41 7.44
C MET A 94 17.36 -20.25 7.54
N ASN A 95 16.37 -19.95 6.71
CA ASN A 95 15.14 -20.74 6.63
C ASN A 95 15.43 -22.17 6.14
N ARG A 96 16.32 -22.33 5.13
CA ARG A 96 16.78 -23.64 4.65
C ARG A 96 17.55 -24.42 5.73
N LYS A 97 18.28 -23.72 6.60
CA LYS A 97 19.02 -24.30 7.72
C LYS A 97 18.17 -24.50 8.99
N CYS A 98 16.86 -24.20 8.92
CA CYS A 98 15.92 -24.23 10.05
C CYS A 98 16.42 -23.45 11.28
N VAL A 99 17.18 -22.37 11.07
CA VAL A 99 17.69 -21.53 12.15
C VAL A 99 16.58 -20.55 12.55
N PRO A 100 16.13 -20.56 13.82
CA PRO A 100 15.14 -19.61 14.28
C PRO A 100 15.72 -18.19 14.28
N ILE A 101 15.14 -17.31 13.47
CA ILE A 101 15.53 -15.90 13.42
C ILE A 101 14.67 -15.11 14.39
N ASN A 102 15.32 -14.40 15.32
CA ASN A 102 14.66 -13.41 16.15
C ASN A 102 14.80 -12.00 15.53
N GLY A 103 13.93 -11.08 15.96
CA GLY A 103 13.91 -9.71 15.42
C GLY A 103 15.21 -8.94 15.64
N ASN A 104 15.97 -9.26 16.70
CA ASN A 104 17.27 -8.62 16.98
C ASN A 104 18.34 -9.05 15.99
N MET A 105 18.47 -10.35 15.74
CA MET A 105 19.42 -10.93 14.80
C MET A 105 19.16 -10.42 13.38
N LEU A 106 17.89 -10.24 13.00
CA LEU A 106 17.52 -9.61 11.74
C LEU A 106 18.00 -8.15 11.66
N ARG A 107 17.83 -7.36 12.72
CA ARG A 107 18.28 -5.96 12.79
C ARG A 107 19.80 -5.87 12.75
N GLU A 108 20.51 -6.69 13.53
CA GLU A 108 21.97 -6.74 13.54
C GLU A 108 22.53 -7.11 12.17
N LYS A 109 21.92 -8.11 11.51
CA LYS A 109 22.32 -8.50 10.17
C LYS A 109 22.06 -7.39 9.15
N ALA A 110 20.91 -6.72 9.23
CA ALA A 110 20.59 -5.58 8.38
C ALA A 110 21.62 -4.45 8.53
N LEU A 111 22.02 -4.12 9.76
CA LEU A 111 23.05 -3.11 10.04
C LEU A 111 24.41 -3.53 9.47
N SER A 112 24.81 -4.79 9.65
CA SER A 112 26.07 -5.33 9.11
C SER A 112 26.11 -5.24 7.58
N ILE A 113 25.03 -5.61 6.91
CA ILE A 113 24.91 -5.54 5.45
C ILE A 113 24.89 -4.08 4.97
N TYR A 114 24.17 -3.21 5.67
CA TYR A 114 24.10 -1.79 5.33
C TYR A 114 25.47 -1.11 5.41
N SER A 115 26.25 -1.40 6.45
CA SER A 115 27.62 -0.89 6.59
C SER A 115 28.55 -1.33 5.46
N LEU A 116 28.35 -2.51 4.89
CA LEU A 116 29.11 -2.98 3.72
C LEU A 116 28.80 -2.19 2.44
N PHE A 117 27.54 -1.75 2.30
CA PHE A 117 27.11 -0.99 1.14
C PHE A 117 27.24 0.53 1.32
N LYS A 118 27.48 1.00 2.54
CA LYS A 118 27.76 2.41 2.81
C LYS A 118 29.05 2.79 2.09
N PRO A 119 29.04 3.76 1.16
CA PRO A 119 30.28 4.23 0.56
C PRO A 119 31.21 4.75 1.68
N PRO A 120 32.55 4.68 1.51
CA PRO A 120 33.47 5.40 2.37
C PRO A 120 32.99 6.85 2.38
N ALA A 121 32.63 7.36 3.55
CA ALA A 121 32.33 8.77 3.66
C ALA A 121 33.60 9.52 3.21
N GLU A 122 33.49 10.35 2.18
CA GLU A 122 34.43 11.45 2.06
C GLU A 122 34.30 12.27 3.35
N GLU A 123 35.22 12.04 4.29
CA GLU A 123 35.54 13.00 5.32
C GLU A 123 36.10 14.24 4.61
N GLY A 124 35.22 15.16 4.22
CA GLY A 124 35.67 16.36 3.53
C GLY A 124 34.59 17.08 2.76
N GLN A 125 33.58 17.62 3.44
CA GLN A 125 32.91 18.79 2.90
C GLN A 125 32.57 19.78 4.02
N PRO A 126 33.23 20.96 4.06
CA PRO A 126 32.90 22.00 5.01
C PRO A 126 31.47 22.47 4.72
N SER A 127 30.65 22.44 5.76
CA SER A 127 29.33 23.07 5.77
C SER A 127 29.50 24.53 5.38
N ASP A 128 29.14 24.88 4.14
CA ASP A 128 28.96 26.26 3.69
C ASP A 128 27.85 26.89 4.54
N LYS A 129 28.25 27.45 5.68
CA LYS A 129 27.40 28.32 6.48
C LYS A 129 27.28 29.61 5.69
N LYS A 130 26.30 29.69 4.81
CA LYS A 130 25.95 30.95 4.16
C LYS A 130 25.29 31.83 5.22
N GLU A 131 26.14 32.61 5.90
CA GLU A 131 25.74 33.63 6.86
C GLU A 131 24.81 34.63 6.16
N PHE A 132 23.54 34.61 6.54
CA PHE A 132 22.55 35.56 6.07
C PHE A 132 22.79 36.89 6.79
N LYS A 133 23.38 37.87 6.11
CA LYS A 133 23.47 39.25 6.58
C LYS A 133 22.27 40.03 6.05
N ALA A 134 21.34 40.39 6.94
CA ALA A 134 20.33 41.40 6.63
C ALA A 134 20.96 42.80 6.75
N SER A 135 20.78 43.65 5.75
CA SER A 135 21.17 45.06 5.78
C SER A 135 20.23 45.83 6.69
N GLN A 136 20.77 46.60 7.65
CA GLN A 136 20.05 47.65 8.33
C GLN A 136 20.28 48.94 7.53
N GLY A 137 19.23 49.44 6.88
CA GLY A 137 19.22 50.68 6.12
C GLY A 137 17.90 50.85 5.38
#